data_AF-A0A7C7UCN0-F1
#
_entry.id   AF-A0A7C7UCN0-F1
#
_cell.length_a   1.000
_cell.length_b   1.000
_cell.length_c   1.000
_cell.angle_alpha   90.00
_cell.angle_beta   90.00
_cell.angle_gamma   90.00
#
_symmetry.space_group_name_H-M   'P 1'
#
loop_
_entity.id
_entity.type
_entity.pdbx_description
1 polymer ?
#
loop_
_entity_poly.entity_id
_entity_poly.type
_entity_poly.pdbx_seq_one_letter_code
_entity_poly.pdbx_strand_id
1 'polypeptide(L)'
;DAAGVKALAILNAKAFRNFRPGGVKVLGGTLILEPGLTEKDFEELAGEGVKTVKIGLGKVFKPEHGAAQMVAWARKYGIKSMMHTGGTSLAEVPVVTADDVLAVNPDVACHINGGPTAPPIPDVEKLVKQGAMALEIVQCGNPKVAAEALRMAKENNALGRVIFGNDAPSGTGVIPLGILRNIAFAASICGIPAEVAIAMATGNTAKVYELPRGLVKPGLEADLIVMDKPVGSVGGDALKALEAGDLPGIALIMVDGEVKTLRSRNTPPPLRKVELVKG
;
A
#
# COMPACT_ATOMS: atom_id res chain seq x y z
N ASP A 1 12.52 8.76 -20.97
CA ASP A 1 12.52 10.24 -20.96
C ASP A 1 11.16 10.74 -20.47
N ALA A 2 11.01 12.05 -20.26
CA ALA A 2 9.77 12.66 -19.76
C ALA A 2 8.53 12.34 -20.61
N ALA A 3 8.66 12.37 -21.93
CA ALA A 3 7.54 12.10 -22.84
C ALA A 3 7.05 10.64 -22.71
N GLY A 4 7.99 9.69 -22.68
CA GLY A 4 7.69 8.27 -22.55
C GLY A 4 7.03 7.91 -21.22
N VAL A 5 7.56 8.40 -20.09
CA VAL A 5 6.97 8.11 -18.77
C VAL A 5 5.59 8.75 -18.61
N LYS A 6 5.38 9.94 -19.17
CA LYS A 6 4.06 10.60 -19.19
C LYS A 6 3.05 9.80 -20.01
N ALA A 7 3.40 9.43 -21.25
CA ALA A 7 2.53 8.66 -22.12
C ALA A 7 2.14 7.30 -21.50
N LEU A 8 3.12 6.60 -20.89
CA LEU A 8 2.89 5.32 -20.24
C LEU A 8 1.97 5.44 -19.01
N ALA A 9 2.15 6.48 -18.20
CA ALA A 9 1.29 6.76 -17.04
C ALA A 9 -0.16 6.99 -17.48
N ILE A 10 -0.37 7.87 -18.47
CA ILE A 10 -1.70 8.18 -19.03
C ILE A 10 -2.36 6.93 -19.61
N LEU A 11 -1.64 6.16 -20.41
CA LEU A 11 -2.15 4.93 -21.03
C LEU A 11 -2.68 3.97 -19.95
N ASN A 12 -1.87 3.69 -18.92
CA ASN A 12 -2.24 2.75 -17.87
C ASN A 12 -3.39 3.27 -16.99
N ALA A 13 -3.41 4.56 -16.66
CA ALA A 13 -4.51 5.16 -15.89
C ALA A 13 -5.84 4.97 -16.62
N LYS A 14 -5.87 5.23 -17.94
CA LYS A 14 -7.06 5.02 -18.76
C LYS A 14 -7.42 3.54 -18.91
N ALA A 15 -6.44 2.68 -19.15
CA ALA A 15 -6.65 1.25 -19.32
C ALA A 15 -7.32 0.62 -18.09
N PHE A 16 -6.77 0.85 -16.89
CA PHE A 16 -7.31 0.28 -15.65
C PHE A 16 -8.59 0.96 -15.14
N ARG A 17 -8.85 2.21 -15.57
CA ARG A 17 -10.17 2.83 -15.37
C ARG A 17 -11.26 2.12 -16.19
N ASN A 18 -10.92 1.72 -17.42
CA ASN A 18 -11.86 1.11 -18.35
C ASN A 18 -11.98 -0.42 -18.17
N PHE A 19 -10.97 -1.06 -17.61
CA PHE A 19 -10.95 -2.50 -17.36
C PHE A 19 -10.54 -2.80 -15.93
N ARG A 20 -11.43 -3.49 -15.19
CA ARG A 20 -11.21 -3.93 -13.80
C ARG A 20 -10.96 -5.43 -13.76
N PRO A 21 -9.70 -5.91 -13.72
CA PRO A 21 -9.40 -7.34 -13.74
C PRO A 21 -10.01 -8.03 -12.52
N GLY A 22 -10.90 -9.01 -12.75
CA GLY A 22 -11.62 -9.69 -11.66
C GLY A 22 -12.50 -8.76 -10.82
N GLY A 23 -12.88 -7.60 -11.33
CA GLY A 23 -13.63 -6.57 -10.60
C GLY A 23 -12.78 -5.69 -9.69
N VAL A 24 -11.46 -5.88 -9.61
CA VAL A 24 -10.57 -5.09 -8.76
C VAL A 24 -10.47 -3.66 -9.27
N LYS A 25 -10.56 -2.69 -8.35
CA LYS A 25 -10.41 -1.27 -8.64
C LYS A 25 -8.92 -0.89 -8.64
N VAL A 26 -8.31 -0.94 -9.82
CA VAL A 26 -6.88 -0.66 -9.97
C VAL A 26 -6.67 0.82 -10.27
N LEU A 27 -5.95 1.51 -9.39
CA LEU A 27 -5.40 2.85 -9.68
C LEU A 27 -4.08 2.68 -10.42
N GLY A 28 -4.17 2.42 -11.72
CA GLY A 28 -3.00 2.24 -12.58
C GLY A 28 -2.40 3.56 -13.06
N GLY A 29 -1.21 3.48 -13.66
CA GLY A 29 -0.59 4.62 -14.32
C GLY A 29 0.21 5.54 -13.39
N THR A 30 0.91 4.98 -12.42
CA THR A 30 1.86 5.74 -11.59
C THR A 30 2.99 6.32 -12.45
N LEU A 31 3.16 7.64 -12.46
CA LEU A 31 4.27 8.32 -13.15
C LEU A 31 5.61 8.02 -12.46
N ILE A 32 6.63 7.62 -13.21
CA ILE A 32 8.02 7.59 -12.73
C ILE A 32 8.66 8.95 -13.03
N LEU A 33 9.29 9.57 -12.03
CA LEU A 33 9.89 10.90 -12.21
C LEU A 33 11.17 10.84 -13.04
N GLU A 34 11.20 11.62 -14.12
CA GLU A 34 12.33 11.78 -15.04
C GLU A 34 12.66 13.27 -15.26
N PRO A 35 13.91 13.61 -15.58
CA PRO A 35 14.30 14.97 -15.96
C PRO A 35 13.50 15.45 -17.17
N GLY A 36 13.17 16.74 -17.18
CA GLY A 36 12.42 17.38 -18.25
C GLY A 36 10.90 17.41 -18.05
N LEU A 37 10.37 16.76 -17.01
CA LEU A 37 8.98 16.97 -16.58
C LEU A 37 8.79 18.39 -16.06
N THR A 38 7.70 19.03 -16.47
CA THR A 38 7.32 20.40 -16.11
C THR A 38 6.01 20.40 -15.33
N GLU A 39 5.68 21.50 -14.66
CA GLU A 39 4.40 21.64 -13.96
C GLU A 39 3.18 21.37 -14.86
N LYS A 40 3.23 21.79 -16.13
CA LYS A 40 2.18 21.56 -17.11
C LYS A 40 1.95 20.07 -17.39
N ASP A 41 2.99 19.25 -17.30
CA ASP A 41 2.85 17.80 -17.43
C ASP A 41 2.04 17.21 -16.26
N PHE A 42 2.20 17.73 -15.03
CA PHE A 42 1.41 17.29 -13.87
C PHE A 42 -0.06 17.71 -13.97
N GLU A 43 -0.32 18.90 -14.52
CA GLU A 43 -1.68 19.35 -14.85
C GLU A 43 -2.34 18.41 -15.86
N GLU A 44 -1.65 18.10 -16.96
CA GLU A 44 -2.13 17.18 -18.00
C GLU A 44 -2.37 15.77 -17.42
N LEU A 45 -1.40 15.23 -16.68
CA LEU A 45 -1.50 13.92 -16.02
C LEU A 45 -2.74 13.82 -15.13
N ALA A 46 -2.99 14.83 -14.30
CA ALA A 46 -4.17 14.88 -13.44
C ALA A 46 -5.46 14.93 -14.25
N GLY A 47 -5.51 15.76 -15.30
CA GLY A 47 -6.64 15.86 -16.23
C GLY A 47 -6.94 14.54 -16.95
N GLU A 48 -5.90 13.77 -17.29
CA GLU A 48 -6.04 12.48 -17.96
C GLU A 48 -6.39 11.32 -17.00
N GLY A 49 -6.30 11.55 -15.70
CA GLY A 49 -6.75 10.64 -14.64
C GLY A 49 -5.64 9.88 -13.92
N VAL A 50 -4.37 10.29 -14.08
CA VAL A 50 -3.26 9.77 -13.27
C VAL A 50 -3.43 10.23 -11.82
N LYS A 51 -3.22 9.31 -10.87
CA LYS A 51 -3.46 9.56 -9.43
C LYS A 51 -2.21 9.48 -8.57
N THR A 52 -1.12 8.93 -9.11
CA THR A 52 0.08 8.62 -8.32
C THR A 52 1.37 8.92 -9.08
N VAL A 53 2.43 9.26 -8.35
CA VAL A 53 3.82 9.29 -8.86
C VAL A 53 4.71 8.46 -7.94
N LYS A 54 5.79 7.90 -8.50
CA LYS A 54 6.83 7.20 -7.74
C LYS A 54 8.21 7.82 -7.97
N ILE A 55 8.86 8.18 -6.87
CA ILE A 55 10.20 8.75 -6.77
C ILE A 55 11.18 7.61 -6.47
N GLY A 56 12.37 7.64 -7.08
CA GLY A 56 13.45 6.67 -6.83
C GLY A 56 13.60 5.56 -7.86
N LEU A 57 12.69 5.42 -8.83
CA LEU A 57 12.84 4.46 -9.95
C LEU A 57 13.45 5.09 -11.22
N GLY A 58 13.24 6.39 -11.41
CA GLY A 58 13.83 7.16 -12.50
C GLY A 58 15.00 8.01 -12.02
N LYS A 59 15.46 8.96 -12.83
CA LYS A 59 16.65 9.77 -12.52
C LYS A 59 16.37 10.94 -11.54
N VAL A 60 15.10 11.24 -11.25
CA VAL A 60 14.72 12.26 -10.26
C VAL A 60 14.34 11.60 -8.95
N PHE A 61 15.24 11.67 -7.96
CA PHE A 61 15.06 10.97 -6.69
C PHE A 61 15.59 11.71 -5.46
N LYS A 62 16.27 12.85 -5.66
CA LYS A 62 16.77 13.72 -4.58
C LYS A 62 16.27 15.16 -4.74
N PRO A 63 16.29 15.98 -3.67
CA PRO A 63 15.97 17.40 -3.76
C PRO A 63 16.75 18.14 -4.85
N GLU A 64 18.06 17.89 -4.97
CA GLU A 64 18.93 18.50 -5.98
C GLU A 64 18.59 18.10 -7.42
N HIS A 65 17.85 16.99 -7.63
CA HIS A 65 17.34 16.60 -8.94
C HIS A 65 15.99 17.26 -9.27
N GLY A 66 15.42 18.05 -8.34
CA GLY A 66 14.10 18.66 -8.46
C GLY A 66 12.95 17.80 -7.91
N ALA A 67 13.23 16.72 -7.17
CA ALA A 67 12.17 15.82 -6.69
C ALA A 67 11.16 16.52 -5.77
N ALA A 68 11.62 17.37 -4.85
CA ALA A 68 10.74 18.13 -3.96
C ALA A 68 9.80 19.08 -4.72
N GLN A 69 10.30 19.69 -5.79
CA GLN A 69 9.49 20.57 -6.65
C GLN A 69 8.43 19.77 -7.42
N MET A 70 8.80 18.62 -7.99
CA MET A 70 7.86 17.74 -8.68
C MET A 70 6.79 17.17 -7.73
N VAL A 71 7.15 16.87 -6.48
CA VAL A 71 6.18 16.50 -5.43
C VAL A 71 5.22 17.65 -5.12
N ALA A 72 5.72 18.89 -5.06
CA ALA A 72 4.85 20.06 -4.87
C ALA A 72 3.85 20.24 -6.02
N TRP A 73 4.29 20.05 -7.27
CA TRP A 73 3.39 20.06 -8.43
C TRP A 73 2.37 18.92 -8.37
N ALA A 74 2.80 17.68 -8.09
CA ALA A 74 1.91 16.54 -7.93
C ALA A 74 0.81 16.83 -6.89
N ARG A 75 1.20 17.34 -5.73
CA ARG A 75 0.28 17.72 -4.65
C ARG A 75 -0.71 18.81 -5.08
N LYS A 76 -0.24 19.85 -5.79
CA LYS A 76 -1.08 20.93 -6.33
C LYS A 76 -2.22 20.39 -7.20
N TYR A 77 -1.98 19.34 -7.97
CA TYR A 77 -2.96 18.72 -8.87
C TYR A 77 -3.62 17.44 -8.29
N GLY A 78 -3.51 17.21 -6.99
CA GLY A 78 -4.18 16.08 -6.32
C GLY A 78 -3.60 14.70 -6.65
N ILE A 79 -2.35 14.63 -7.10
CA ILE A 79 -1.62 13.39 -7.39
C ILE A 79 -0.80 13.01 -6.14
N LYS A 80 -0.93 11.77 -5.66
CA LYS A 80 -0.22 11.27 -4.48
C LYS A 80 1.19 10.80 -4.83
N SER A 81 2.15 11.20 -4.00
CA SER A 81 3.57 10.93 -4.19
C SER A 81 4.06 9.79 -3.30
N MET A 82 4.74 8.84 -3.91
CA MET A 82 5.31 7.66 -3.26
C MET A 82 6.82 7.68 -3.46
N MET A 83 7.61 7.48 -2.42
CA MET A 83 9.07 7.52 -2.51
C MET A 83 9.68 6.21 -2.06
N HIS A 84 10.50 5.61 -2.93
CA HIS A 84 11.37 4.50 -2.55
C HIS A 84 12.18 4.87 -1.29
N THR A 85 12.17 4.02 -0.27
CA THR A 85 12.96 4.21 0.96
C THR A 85 13.86 3.00 1.20
N GLY A 86 15.16 3.26 1.42
CA GLY A 86 16.14 2.23 1.79
C GLY A 86 17.03 1.74 0.66
N GLY A 87 17.50 0.51 0.83
CA GLY A 87 18.40 -0.16 -0.09
C GLY A 87 17.66 -0.75 -1.29
N THR A 88 18.42 -1.09 -2.32
CA THR A 88 17.86 -1.43 -3.62
C THR A 88 18.18 -2.87 -4.03
N SER A 89 17.28 -3.47 -4.81
CA SER A 89 17.49 -4.81 -5.41
C SER A 89 18.30 -4.77 -6.69
N LEU A 90 18.48 -3.58 -7.25
CA LEU A 90 19.07 -3.35 -8.56
C LEU A 90 20.24 -2.39 -8.37
N ALA A 91 21.43 -2.77 -8.85
CA ALA A 91 22.64 -1.97 -8.68
C ALA A 91 22.51 -0.53 -9.20
N GLU A 92 21.58 -0.29 -10.13
CA GLU A 92 21.34 1.02 -10.75
C GLU A 92 20.35 1.91 -9.99
N VAL A 93 19.61 1.35 -9.02
CA VAL A 93 18.66 2.14 -8.21
C VAL A 93 19.44 2.71 -7.01
N PRO A 94 19.29 4.02 -6.72
CA PRO A 94 20.04 4.70 -5.67
C PRO A 94 19.54 4.35 -4.27
N VAL A 95 20.45 4.31 -3.30
CA VAL A 95 20.09 4.25 -1.88
C VAL A 95 19.43 5.56 -1.47
N VAL A 96 18.22 5.48 -0.90
CA VAL A 96 17.47 6.64 -0.42
C VAL A 96 17.45 6.63 1.10
N THR A 97 18.00 7.70 1.70
CA THR A 97 18.08 7.86 3.16
C THR A 97 16.80 8.47 3.73
N ALA A 98 16.63 8.38 5.05
CA ALA A 98 15.54 9.09 5.73
C ALA A 98 15.60 10.61 5.54
N ASP A 99 16.81 11.20 5.45
CA ASP A 99 16.97 12.64 5.19
C ASP A 99 16.47 13.04 3.81
N ASP A 100 16.75 12.23 2.79
CA ASP A 100 16.23 12.45 1.44
C ASP A 100 14.69 12.43 1.44
N VAL A 101 14.09 11.46 2.13
CA VAL A 101 12.62 11.34 2.23
C VAL A 101 12.01 12.54 2.96
N LEU A 102 12.60 12.97 4.07
CA LEU A 102 12.11 14.14 4.81
C LEU A 102 12.25 15.43 3.98
N ALA A 103 13.35 15.58 3.24
CA ALA A 103 13.59 16.75 2.39
C ALA A 103 12.66 16.80 1.16
N VAL A 104 12.38 15.65 0.54
CA VAL A 104 11.44 15.56 -0.59
C VAL A 104 9.99 15.67 -0.13
N ASN A 105 9.68 15.23 1.09
CA ASN A 105 8.37 15.28 1.72
C ASN A 105 7.24 14.65 0.86
N PRO A 106 7.34 13.35 0.54
CA PRO A 106 6.31 12.61 -0.21
C PRO A 106 5.08 12.32 0.67
N ASP A 107 3.98 11.86 0.05
CA ASP A 107 2.79 11.39 0.80
C ASP A 107 3.02 10.00 1.43
N VAL A 108 3.87 9.18 0.82
CA VAL A 108 4.20 7.82 1.28
C VAL A 108 5.71 7.57 1.22
N ALA A 109 6.29 7.15 2.34
CA ALA A 109 7.57 6.45 2.37
C ALA A 109 7.31 4.97 2.05
N CYS A 110 7.63 4.55 0.82
CA CYS A 110 7.41 3.19 0.36
C CYS A 110 8.32 2.20 1.07
N HIS A 111 7.78 0.99 1.30
CA HIS A 111 8.50 -0.17 1.83
C HIS A 111 9.60 0.20 2.82
N ILE A 112 9.25 0.84 3.95
CA ILE A 112 10.21 1.24 4.99
C ILE A 112 10.91 0.04 5.64
N ASN A 113 10.37 -1.17 5.42
CA ASN A 113 11.01 -2.43 5.75
C ASN A 113 11.85 -3.02 4.59
N GLY A 114 12.07 -2.27 3.52
CA GLY A 114 12.87 -2.67 2.34
C GLY A 114 12.06 -3.33 1.23
N GLY A 115 12.51 -3.11 -0.02
CA GLY A 115 12.00 -3.77 -1.23
C GLY A 115 13.08 -4.55 -1.99
N PRO A 116 13.68 -5.63 -1.42
CA PRO A 116 13.48 -6.19 -0.08
C PRO A 116 14.53 -5.69 0.94
N THR A 117 15.56 -4.97 0.48
CA THR A 117 16.68 -4.54 1.32
C THR A 117 16.30 -3.32 2.15
N ALA A 118 16.24 -3.48 3.46
CA ALA A 118 15.78 -2.43 4.37
C ALA A 118 16.79 -1.28 4.53
N PRO A 119 16.31 -0.05 4.80
CA PRO A 119 17.16 1.00 5.36
C PRO A 119 17.69 0.59 6.75
N PRO A 120 18.74 1.26 7.25
CA PRO A 120 19.17 1.14 8.63
C PRO A 120 18.02 1.46 9.61
N ILE A 121 17.98 0.79 10.77
CA ILE A 121 16.96 1.06 11.80
C ILE A 121 16.89 2.54 12.23
N PRO A 122 18.01 3.28 12.37
CA PRO A 122 17.95 4.72 12.68
C PRO A 122 17.17 5.54 11.65
N ASP A 123 17.24 5.18 10.37
CA ASP A 123 16.48 5.85 9.31
C ASP A 123 14.98 5.56 9.46
N VAL A 124 14.62 4.31 9.75
CA VAL A 124 13.23 3.92 10.04
C VAL A 124 12.69 4.69 11.25
N GLU A 125 13.46 4.73 12.33
CA GLU A 125 13.11 5.46 13.55
C GLU A 125 12.90 6.95 13.26
N LYS A 126 13.78 7.56 12.46
CA LYS A 126 13.69 8.96 12.06
C LYS A 126 12.40 9.25 11.29
N LEU A 127 12.02 8.40 10.33
CA LEU A 127 10.76 8.54 9.59
C LEU A 127 9.52 8.36 10.48
N VAL A 128 9.58 7.45 11.45
CA VAL A 128 8.52 7.25 12.44
C VAL A 128 8.39 8.44 13.39
N LYS A 129 9.49 9.07 13.80
CA LYS A 129 9.43 10.16 14.79
C LYS A 129 9.24 11.55 14.18
N GLN A 130 9.80 11.80 13.02
CA GLN A 130 9.91 13.15 12.44
C GLN A 130 9.05 13.33 11.18
N GLY A 131 8.69 12.23 10.51
CA GLY A 131 7.91 12.27 9.28
C GLY A 131 6.41 12.45 9.51
N ALA A 132 5.74 13.11 8.57
CA ALA A 132 4.27 13.21 8.51
C ALA A 132 3.65 12.24 7.49
N MET A 133 4.46 11.69 6.57
CA MET A 133 4.04 10.78 5.51
C MET A 133 3.54 9.44 6.04
N ALA A 134 2.78 8.73 5.19
CA ALA A 134 2.45 7.34 5.42
C ALA A 134 3.71 6.46 5.40
N LEU A 135 3.69 5.40 6.19
CA LEU A 135 4.77 4.44 6.36
C LEU A 135 4.33 3.10 5.77
N GLU A 136 4.78 2.78 4.57
CA GLU A 136 4.38 1.54 3.92
C GLU A 136 5.24 0.36 4.39
N ILE A 137 4.59 -0.69 4.88
CA ILE A 137 5.21 -1.99 5.14
C ILE A 137 4.80 -2.95 4.03
N VAL A 138 5.77 -3.60 3.40
CA VAL A 138 5.53 -4.52 2.29
C VAL A 138 5.79 -5.97 2.65
N GLN A 139 5.03 -6.87 2.02
CA GLN A 139 5.21 -8.32 2.17
C GLN A 139 6.57 -8.78 1.65
N CYS A 140 7.02 -8.25 0.51
CA CYS A 140 8.31 -8.60 -0.10
C CYS A 140 9.47 -7.80 0.52
N GLY A 141 9.42 -7.54 1.82
CA GLY A 141 10.44 -6.79 2.55
C GLY A 141 11.09 -7.57 3.68
N ASN A 142 11.96 -6.90 4.43
CA ASN A 142 12.65 -7.47 5.57
C ASN A 142 11.69 -7.64 6.77
N PRO A 143 11.40 -8.86 7.23
CA PRO A 143 10.43 -9.08 8.30
C PRO A 143 10.93 -8.56 9.66
N LYS A 144 12.24 -8.58 9.91
CA LYS A 144 12.81 -8.03 11.15
C LYS A 144 12.58 -6.52 11.23
N VAL A 145 12.83 -5.81 10.14
CA VAL A 145 12.62 -4.35 10.09
C VAL A 145 11.13 -4.00 10.11
N ALA A 146 10.27 -4.83 9.51
CA ALA A 146 8.82 -4.65 9.64
C ALA A 146 8.35 -4.73 11.10
N ALA A 147 8.86 -5.70 11.87
CA ALA A 147 8.53 -5.82 13.29
C ALA A 147 9.00 -4.61 14.10
N GLU A 148 10.24 -4.16 13.89
CA GLU A 148 10.77 -2.97 14.55
C GLU A 148 10.01 -1.69 14.17
N ALA A 149 9.66 -1.53 12.88
CA ALA A 149 8.87 -0.39 12.42
C ALA A 149 7.49 -0.35 13.07
N LEU A 150 6.79 -1.50 13.19
CA LEU A 150 5.50 -1.59 13.87
C LEU A 150 5.61 -1.31 15.36
N ARG A 151 6.64 -1.83 16.02
CA ARG A 151 6.92 -1.55 17.44
C ARG A 151 7.13 -0.04 17.66
N MET A 152 8.01 0.58 16.88
CA MET A 152 8.27 2.02 16.96
C MET A 152 7.02 2.84 16.63
N ALA A 153 6.23 2.43 15.63
CA ALA A 153 4.99 3.12 15.28
C ALA A 153 3.97 3.03 16.42
N LYS A 154 3.88 1.91 17.14
CA LYS A 154 3.02 1.76 18.33
C LYS A 154 3.48 2.68 19.46
N GLU A 155 4.78 2.65 19.80
CA GLU A 155 5.36 3.47 20.86
C GLU A 155 5.24 4.97 20.62
N ASN A 156 5.19 5.40 19.35
CA ASN A 156 5.11 6.81 18.95
C ASN A 156 3.71 7.22 18.46
N ASN A 157 2.66 6.42 18.75
CA ASN A 157 1.28 6.69 18.31
C ASN A 157 1.12 6.94 16.79
N ALA A 158 1.98 6.32 15.99
CA ALA A 158 2.06 6.49 14.54
C ALA A 158 1.41 5.34 13.74
N LEU A 159 0.72 4.38 14.40
CA LEU A 159 0.03 3.27 13.72
C LEU A 159 -1.00 3.75 12.68
N GLY A 160 -1.60 4.93 12.88
CA GLY A 160 -2.52 5.55 11.92
C GLY A 160 -1.85 6.02 10.61
N ARG A 161 -0.52 6.02 10.54
CA ARG A 161 0.27 6.30 9.31
C ARG A 161 0.73 5.03 8.61
N VAL A 162 0.65 3.87 9.26
CA VAL A 162 1.11 2.61 8.67
C VAL A 162 0.11 2.12 7.63
N ILE A 163 0.62 1.80 6.44
CA ILE A 163 -0.16 1.17 5.36
C ILE A 163 0.52 -0.12 4.89
N PHE A 164 -0.26 -1.06 4.35
CA PHE A 164 0.30 -2.30 3.81
C PHE A 164 0.34 -2.33 2.28
N GLY A 165 1.49 -2.75 1.76
CA GLY A 165 1.71 -3.05 0.35
C GLY A 165 2.25 -4.48 0.15
N ASN A 166 2.40 -4.88 -1.11
CA ASN A 166 3.02 -6.17 -1.45
C ASN A 166 4.48 -5.99 -1.89
N ASP A 167 4.75 -4.94 -2.67
CA ASP A 167 5.94 -4.80 -3.52
C ASP A 167 6.14 -6.02 -4.44
N ALA A 168 5.08 -6.32 -5.19
CA ALA A 168 5.00 -7.41 -6.16
C ALA A 168 4.19 -6.97 -7.38
N PRO A 169 4.47 -7.48 -8.59
CA PRO A 169 5.51 -8.46 -8.93
C PRO A 169 6.93 -7.94 -8.71
N SER A 170 7.80 -8.77 -8.13
CA SER A 170 9.21 -8.43 -7.89
C SER A 170 10.08 -9.70 -7.94
N GLY A 171 11.39 -9.56 -7.69
CA GLY A 171 12.30 -10.70 -7.60
C GLY A 171 11.91 -11.72 -6.51
N THR A 172 11.15 -11.29 -5.49
CA THR A 172 10.58 -12.19 -4.47
C THR A 172 9.45 -13.06 -5.03
N GLY A 173 8.74 -12.60 -6.06
CA GLY A 173 7.64 -13.30 -6.72
C GLY A 173 6.32 -12.53 -6.72
N VAL A 174 5.22 -13.27 -6.74
CA VAL A 174 3.84 -12.74 -6.69
C VAL A 174 3.09 -13.45 -5.57
N ILE A 175 2.61 -12.70 -4.58
CA ILE A 175 1.99 -13.25 -3.37
C ILE A 175 0.55 -12.72 -3.24
N PRO A 176 -0.45 -13.44 -3.80
CA PRO A 176 -1.86 -13.00 -3.78
C PRO A 176 -2.44 -12.78 -2.37
N LEU A 177 -1.92 -13.50 -1.37
CA LEU A 177 -2.33 -13.37 0.03
C LEU A 177 -1.43 -12.40 0.83
N GLY A 178 -0.57 -11.62 0.17
CA GLY A 178 0.46 -10.81 0.84
C GLY A 178 -0.09 -9.80 1.85
N ILE A 179 -1.19 -9.13 1.53
CA ILE A 179 -1.82 -8.19 2.47
C ILE A 179 -2.38 -8.91 3.70
N LEU A 180 -3.08 -10.04 3.54
CA LEU A 180 -3.55 -10.85 4.67
C LEU A 180 -2.38 -11.36 5.53
N ARG A 181 -1.27 -11.73 4.90
CA ARG A 181 -0.05 -12.15 5.60
C ARG A 181 0.60 -11.00 6.37
N ASN A 182 0.60 -9.78 5.84
CA ASN A 182 1.06 -8.60 6.58
C ASN A 182 0.18 -8.33 7.81
N ILE A 183 -1.15 -8.45 7.66
CA ILE A 183 -2.09 -8.31 8.79
C ILE A 183 -1.82 -9.37 9.86
N ALA A 184 -1.71 -10.64 9.47
CA ALA A 184 -1.44 -11.74 10.39
C ALA A 184 -0.07 -11.59 11.06
N PHE A 185 0.96 -11.17 10.33
CA PHE A 185 2.29 -10.89 10.88
C PHE A 185 2.25 -9.77 11.92
N ALA A 186 1.62 -8.65 11.61
CA ALA A 186 1.47 -7.54 12.55
C ALA A 186 0.67 -7.96 13.79
N ALA A 187 -0.38 -8.76 13.60
CA ALA A 187 -1.25 -9.19 14.69
C ALA A 187 -0.57 -10.20 15.64
N SER A 188 0.00 -11.26 15.06
CA SER A 188 0.57 -12.39 15.83
C SER A 188 1.98 -12.14 16.32
N ILE A 189 2.88 -11.68 15.45
CA ILE A 189 4.30 -11.54 15.78
C ILE A 189 4.59 -10.19 16.44
N CYS A 190 3.92 -9.13 16.00
CA CYS A 190 4.19 -7.77 16.49
C CYS A 190 3.22 -7.30 17.59
N GLY A 191 2.22 -8.12 17.96
CA GLY A 191 1.27 -7.80 19.03
C GLY A 191 0.45 -6.53 18.78
N ILE A 192 0.13 -6.26 17.51
CA ILE A 192 -0.85 -5.24 17.12
C ILE A 192 -2.25 -5.88 17.20
N PRO A 193 -3.28 -5.24 17.77
CA PRO A 193 -4.63 -5.80 17.72
C PRO A 193 -5.08 -6.05 16.28
N ALA A 194 -5.74 -7.17 16.00
CA ALA A 194 -6.06 -7.57 14.63
C ALA A 194 -6.93 -6.55 13.89
N GLU A 195 -7.88 -5.91 14.57
CA GLU A 195 -8.72 -4.84 14.02
C GLU A 195 -7.90 -3.59 13.62
N VAL A 196 -6.82 -3.30 14.35
CA VAL A 196 -5.89 -2.20 14.03
C VAL A 196 -5.02 -2.58 12.83
N ALA A 197 -4.54 -3.83 12.77
CA ALA A 197 -3.80 -4.33 11.60
C ALA A 197 -4.68 -4.34 10.33
N ILE A 198 -5.97 -4.66 10.44
CA ILE A 198 -6.93 -4.54 9.34
C ILE A 198 -7.08 -3.07 8.91
N ALA A 199 -7.12 -2.12 9.85
CA ALA A 199 -7.17 -0.70 9.52
C ALA A 199 -5.94 -0.22 8.73
N MET A 200 -4.74 -0.76 9.01
CA MET A 200 -3.53 -0.51 8.21
C MET A 200 -3.66 -0.99 6.76
N ALA A 201 -4.42 -2.07 6.51
CA ALA A 201 -4.69 -2.57 5.16
C ALA A 201 -5.85 -1.86 4.45
N THR A 202 -6.66 -1.07 5.17
CA THR A 202 -7.95 -0.55 4.68
C THR A 202 -8.07 0.96 4.91
N GLY A 203 -8.60 1.39 6.06
CA GLY A 203 -8.90 2.78 6.36
C GLY A 203 -7.68 3.71 6.30
N ASN A 204 -6.50 3.26 6.75
CA ASN A 204 -5.27 4.04 6.67
C ASN A 204 -4.89 4.30 5.21
N THR A 205 -4.87 3.25 4.39
CA THR A 205 -4.59 3.36 2.94
C THR A 205 -5.62 4.24 2.24
N ALA A 206 -6.90 4.03 2.52
CA ALA A 206 -7.96 4.84 1.94
C ALA A 206 -7.83 6.33 2.29
N LYS A 207 -7.44 6.65 3.53
CA LYS A 207 -7.21 8.03 3.96
C LYS A 207 -6.05 8.68 3.22
N VAL A 208 -4.92 7.97 3.05
CA VAL A 208 -3.74 8.48 2.33
C VAL A 208 -4.06 8.82 0.88
N TYR A 209 -4.80 7.94 0.21
CA TYR A 209 -5.17 8.09 -1.20
C TYR A 209 -6.53 8.76 -1.43
N GLU A 210 -7.17 9.28 -0.36
CA GLU A 210 -8.46 9.97 -0.41
C GLU A 210 -9.56 9.18 -1.15
N LEU A 211 -9.61 7.88 -0.86
CA LEU A 211 -10.54 6.96 -1.52
C LEU A 211 -11.89 6.94 -0.80
N PRO A 212 -13.02 6.93 -1.53
CA PRO A 212 -14.35 6.85 -0.94
C PRO A 212 -14.73 5.41 -0.51
N ARG A 213 -13.77 4.66 0.04
CA ARG A 213 -13.87 3.23 0.39
C ARG A 213 -12.93 2.87 1.55
N GLY A 214 -12.85 1.59 1.91
CA GLY A 214 -11.90 1.11 2.93
C GLY A 214 -12.33 1.34 4.38
N LEU A 215 -13.52 1.90 4.60
CA LEU A 215 -14.20 1.91 5.89
C LEU A 215 -15.64 1.43 5.71
N VAL A 216 -16.17 0.74 6.71
CA VAL A 216 -17.59 0.35 6.76
C VAL A 216 -18.39 1.52 7.36
N LYS A 217 -18.86 2.42 6.49
CA LYS A 217 -19.58 3.64 6.89
C LYS A 217 -20.61 4.03 5.82
N PRO A 218 -21.81 4.51 6.18
CA PRO A 218 -22.78 5.05 5.22
C PRO A 218 -22.16 6.13 4.33
N GLY A 219 -22.49 6.10 3.04
CA GLY A 219 -21.99 7.04 2.03
C GLY A 219 -20.65 6.65 1.38
N LEU A 220 -20.02 5.55 1.80
CA LEU A 220 -18.84 4.99 1.14
C LEU A 220 -19.20 3.83 0.20
N GLU A 221 -18.29 3.51 -0.72
CA GLU A 221 -18.42 2.38 -1.63
C GLU A 221 -18.51 1.06 -0.86
N ALA A 222 -19.44 0.18 -1.26
CA ALA A 222 -19.67 -1.12 -0.64
C ALA A 222 -18.65 -2.17 -1.10
N ASP A 223 -17.38 -1.92 -0.76
CA ASP A 223 -16.27 -2.85 -0.93
C ASP A 223 -16.05 -3.61 0.38
N LEU A 224 -16.66 -4.80 0.49
CA LEU A 224 -16.76 -5.54 1.74
C LEU A 224 -16.18 -6.95 1.60
N ILE A 225 -15.57 -7.42 2.69
CA ILE A 225 -15.13 -8.80 2.84
C ILE A 225 -15.82 -9.39 4.06
N VAL A 226 -16.40 -10.57 3.91
CA VAL A 226 -16.81 -11.40 5.05
C VAL A 226 -15.81 -12.53 5.18
N MET A 227 -15.28 -12.70 6.39
CA MET A 227 -14.28 -13.70 6.69
C MET A 227 -14.55 -14.34 8.04
N ASP A 228 -14.04 -15.56 8.21
CA ASP A 228 -14.10 -16.29 9.47
C ASP A 228 -12.77 -16.99 9.74
N LYS A 229 -12.59 -17.52 10.94
CA LYS A 229 -11.49 -18.42 11.23
C LYS A 229 -11.47 -19.59 10.23
N PRO A 230 -10.29 -20.07 9.85
CA PRO A 230 -10.21 -21.26 9.02
C PRO A 230 -10.51 -22.52 9.84
N VAL A 231 -10.94 -23.58 9.17
CA VAL A 231 -11.10 -24.90 9.79
C VAL A 231 -9.78 -25.33 10.44
N GLY A 232 -9.83 -25.68 11.72
CA GLY A 232 -8.66 -26.12 12.49
C GLY A 232 -7.91 -25.00 13.24
N SER A 233 -8.24 -23.72 13.02
CA SER A 233 -7.62 -22.63 13.80
C SER A 233 -8.03 -22.66 15.27
N VAL A 234 -7.06 -22.33 16.12
CA VAL A 234 -7.22 -22.12 17.57
C VAL A 234 -7.98 -20.84 17.90
N GLY A 235 -8.06 -19.88 16.97
CA GLY A 235 -8.87 -18.67 17.12
C GLY A 235 -10.37 -18.99 17.24
N GLY A 236 -11.14 -18.11 17.88
CA GLY A 236 -12.61 -18.23 17.94
C GLY A 236 -13.34 -17.65 16.72
N ASP A 237 -12.70 -16.71 16.04
CA ASP A 237 -13.22 -15.96 14.90
C ASP A 237 -12.06 -15.48 14.00
N ALA A 238 -12.35 -14.65 12.99
CA ALA A 238 -11.34 -14.13 12.07
C ALA A 238 -10.26 -13.29 12.76
N LEU A 239 -10.62 -12.48 13.76
CA LEU A 239 -9.66 -11.62 14.47
C LEU A 239 -8.71 -12.47 15.31
N LYS A 240 -9.25 -13.43 16.08
CA LYS A 240 -8.46 -14.37 16.88
C LYS A 240 -7.62 -15.32 16.01
N ALA A 241 -8.07 -15.66 14.81
CA ALA A 241 -7.24 -16.40 13.85
C ALA A 241 -6.01 -15.57 13.42
N LEU A 242 -6.21 -14.30 13.06
CA LEU A 242 -5.12 -13.39 12.72
C LEU A 242 -4.13 -13.19 13.87
N GLU A 243 -4.61 -13.02 15.10
CA GLU A 243 -3.77 -12.91 16.31
C GLU A 243 -3.01 -14.21 16.60
N ALA A 244 -3.55 -15.36 16.22
CA ALA A 244 -2.85 -16.65 16.28
C ALA A 244 -1.86 -16.88 15.12
N GLY A 245 -1.86 -16.00 14.11
CA GLY A 245 -1.02 -16.11 12.90
C GLY A 245 -1.65 -16.90 11.76
N ASP A 246 -2.88 -17.39 11.93
CA ASP A 246 -3.65 -18.08 10.91
C ASP A 246 -4.30 -17.10 9.94
N LEU A 247 -4.23 -17.37 8.65
CA LEU A 247 -4.97 -16.57 7.67
C LEU A 247 -6.45 -16.92 7.72
N PRO A 248 -7.36 -15.93 7.88
CA PRO A 248 -8.79 -16.19 7.89
C PRO A 248 -9.26 -16.69 6.53
N GLY A 249 -10.32 -17.50 6.55
CA GLY A 249 -11.01 -17.91 5.34
C GLY A 249 -11.93 -16.79 4.85
N ILE A 250 -11.77 -16.36 3.61
CA ILE A 250 -12.68 -15.37 3.00
C ILE A 250 -13.92 -16.11 2.47
N ALA A 251 -15.06 -15.76 3.06
CA ALA A 251 -16.38 -16.31 2.77
C ALA A 251 -17.20 -15.44 1.78
N LEU A 252 -16.87 -14.17 1.63
CA LEU A 252 -17.51 -13.29 0.63
C LEU A 252 -16.56 -12.16 0.25
N ILE A 253 -16.53 -11.82 -1.04
CA ILE A 253 -15.93 -10.58 -1.55
C ILE A 253 -17.00 -9.81 -2.31
N MET A 254 -17.20 -8.56 -1.94
CA MET A 254 -18.10 -7.61 -2.57
C MET A 254 -17.32 -6.41 -3.07
N VAL A 255 -17.66 -5.94 -4.26
CA VAL A 255 -17.10 -4.70 -4.83
C VAL A 255 -18.25 -3.91 -5.44
N ASP A 256 -18.38 -2.63 -5.06
CA ASP A 256 -19.51 -1.78 -5.45
C ASP A 256 -20.89 -2.38 -5.11
N GLY A 257 -20.99 -3.13 -4.01
CA GLY A 257 -22.25 -3.80 -3.63
C GLY A 257 -22.49 -5.12 -4.37
N GLU A 258 -21.70 -5.43 -5.41
CA GLU A 258 -21.83 -6.66 -6.18
C GLU A 258 -20.98 -7.78 -5.58
N VAL A 259 -21.60 -8.92 -5.33
CA VAL A 259 -20.89 -10.14 -4.87
C VAL A 259 -20.02 -10.66 -6.00
N LYS A 260 -18.70 -10.67 -5.79
CA LYS A 260 -17.70 -11.19 -6.75
C LYS A 260 -17.38 -12.66 -6.51
N THR A 261 -17.42 -13.10 -5.26
CA THR A 261 -17.33 -14.54 -4.92
C THR A 261 -17.89 -14.81 -3.52
N LEU A 262 -18.43 -16.01 -3.31
CA LEU A 262 -18.86 -16.56 -2.03
C LEU A 262 -17.84 -17.53 -1.40
N ARG A 263 -16.68 -17.66 -2.03
CA ARG A 263 -15.55 -18.43 -1.49
C ARG A 263 -14.27 -18.03 -2.18
N SER A 264 -13.26 -17.65 -1.42
CA SER A 264 -11.93 -17.46 -1.98
C SER A 264 -11.34 -18.80 -2.41
N ARG A 265 -10.72 -18.82 -3.59
CA ARG A 265 -9.94 -19.97 -4.09
C ARG A 265 -8.54 -20.07 -3.47
N ASN A 266 -8.08 -19.02 -2.80
CA ASN A 266 -6.71 -18.90 -2.31
C ASN A 266 -6.61 -19.07 -0.79
N THR A 267 -7.59 -18.57 -0.02
CA THR A 267 -7.55 -18.71 1.44
C THR A 267 -8.00 -20.10 1.87
N PRO A 268 -7.62 -20.56 3.08
CA PRO A 268 -8.26 -21.73 3.69
C PRO A 268 -9.80 -21.57 3.75
N PRO A 269 -10.54 -22.69 3.88
CA PRO A 269 -11.99 -22.64 3.99
C PRO A 269 -12.40 -21.96 5.31
N PRO A 270 -13.32 -20.98 5.27
CA PRO A 270 -13.90 -20.43 6.50
C PRO A 270 -14.73 -21.50 7.22
N LEU A 271 -14.74 -21.47 8.56
CA LEU A 271 -15.55 -22.39 9.35
C LEU A 271 -17.05 -22.16 9.11
N ARG A 272 -17.49 -20.90 9.18
CA ARG A 272 -18.87 -20.48 8.87
C ARG A 272 -18.93 -19.96 7.43
N LYS A 273 -19.97 -20.38 6.71
CA LYS A 273 -20.22 -19.96 5.32
C LYS A 273 -21.23 -18.82 5.27
N VAL A 274 -21.16 -18.03 4.21
CA VAL A 274 -22.18 -17.03 3.87
C VAL A 274 -23.20 -17.66 2.92
N GLU A 275 -24.47 -17.45 3.19
CA GLU A 275 -25.58 -17.85 2.31
C GLU A 275 -26.26 -16.59 1.76
N LEU A 276 -26.55 -16.59 0.46
CA LEU A 276 -27.36 -15.55 -0.16
C LEU A 276 -28.84 -15.92 0.01
N VAL A 277 -29.53 -15.20 0.87
CA VAL A 277 -30.98 -15.33 1.03
C VAL A 277 -31.64 -14.44 -0.01
N LYS A 278 -32.55 -15.01 -0.82
CA LYS A 278 -33.43 -14.21 -1.68
C LYS A 278 -34.44 -13.49 -0.79
N GLY A 279 -34.42 -12.16 -0.81
CA GLY A 279 -35.50 -11.31 -0.31
C GLY A 279 -36.64 -11.23 -1.30
#